data_AF-A0A2D9Y6F4-F1
#
_entry.id   AF-A0A2D9Y6F4-F1
#
_cell.length_a   1.000
_cell.length_b   1.000
_cell.length_c   1.000
_cell.angle_alpha   90.00
_cell.angle_beta   90.00
_cell.angle_gamma   90.00
#
_symmetry.space_group_name_H-M   'P 1'
#
loop_
_entity.id
_entity.type
_entity.pdbx_description
1 polymer ?
#
loop_
_entity_poly.entity_id
_entity_poly.type
_entity_poly.pdbx_seq_one_letter_code
_entity_poly.pdbx_strand_id
1 'polypeptide(L)'
;MVIAYGLFGIFANVALFFNIVIILGALSALQATLTLPGIAGIVLTIGMAVDANVLIFERIREEVLLGRTPISAIDAGYKRALTTIIDSNLTTLFAAICLYSFGSGPIKGFAVTLAIGILTSMFTSIMLTRFLIVLWLRGKRPNSVPI
;
A
#
# COMPACT_ATOMS: atom_id res chain seq x y z
N MET A 1 3.02 4.12 12.32
CA MET A 1 3.50 5.05 11.28
C MET A 1 3.93 6.41 11.84
N VAL A 2 3.05 7.19 12.47
CA VAL A 2 3.37 8.57 12.93
C VAL A 2 4.55 8.65 13.92
N ILE A 3 4.63 7.71 14.86
CA ILE A 3 5.71 7.70 15.87
C ILE A 3 7.08 7.37 15.25
N ALA A 4 7.11 6.49 14.23
CA ALA A 4 8.35 6.02 13.62
C ALA A 4 8.84 6.88 12.45
N TYR A 5 7.92 7.52 11.72
CA TYR A 5 8.19 8.20 10.44
C TYR A 5 7.71 9.66 10.40
N GLY A 6 7.26 10.22 11.52
CA GLY A 6 6.83 11.62 11.63
C GLY A 6 5.81 12.05 10.58
N LEU A 7 6.17 13.05 9.77
CA LEU A 7 5.33 13.62 8.70
C LEU A 7 5.04 12.61 7.57
N PHE A 8 5.99 11.76 7.20
CA PHE A 8 5.76 10.68 6.22
C PHE A 8 4.74 9.68 6.74
N GLY A 9 4.75 9.44 8.05
CA GLY A 9 3.75 8.60 8.73
C GLY A 9 2.34 9.17 8.67
N ILE A 10 2.17 10.50 8.63
CA ILE A 10 0.86 11.15 8.48
C ILE A 10 0.33 10.97 7.06
N PHE A 11 1.17 11.17 6.04
CA PHE A 11 0.77 10.94 4.64
C PHE A 11 0.38 9.47 4.38
N ALA A 12 1.14 8.52 4.94
CA ALA A 12 0.81 7.11 4.86
C ALA A 12 -0.54 6.80 5.51
N ASN A 13 -0.83 7.36 6.69
CA ASN A 13 -2.12 7.15 7.36
C ASN A 13 -3.31 7.70 6.55
N VAL A 14 -3.13 8.87 5.90
CA VAL A 14 -4.16 9.42 5.01
C VAL A 14 -4.38 8.50 3.80
N ALA A 15 -3.30 8.02 3.17
CA ALA A 15 -3.42 7.07 2.07
C ALA A 15 -4.09 5.75 2.50
N LEU A 16 -3.78 5.26 3.70
CA LEU A 16 -4.40 4.06 4.28
C LEU A 16 -5.90 4.26 4.53
N PHE A 17 -6.30 5.43 5.02
CA PHE A 17 -7.70 5.77 5.23
C PHE A 17 -8.47 5.76 3.90
N PHE A 18 -7.94 6.40 2.86
CA PHE A 18 -8.54 6.35 1.53
C PHE A 18 -8.59 4.93 0.96
N ASN A 19 -7.57 4.10 1.21
CA ASN A 19 -7.57 2.70 0.80
C ASN A 19 -8.76 1.93 1.39
N ILE A 20 -9.01 2.08 2.69
CA ILE A 20 -10.16 1.44 3.36
C ILE A 20 -11.49 1.92 2.75
N VAL A 21 -11.63 3.22 2.50
CA VAL A 21 -12.84 3.79 1.88
C VAL A 21 -13.07 3.21 0.49
N ILE A 22 -12.03 3.09 -0.34
CA ILE A 22 -12.15 2.53 -1.69
C ILE A 22 -12.48 1.04 -1.65
N ILE A 23 -11.87 0.26 -0.73
CA ILE A 23 -12.20 -1.16 -0.57
C ILE A 23 -13.67 -1.34 -0.21
N LEU A 24 -14.18 -0.57 0.75
CA LEU A 24 -15.58 -0.62 1.15
C LEU A 24 -16.52 -0.18 0.02
N GLY A 25 -16.15 0.88 -0.72
CA GLY A 25 -16.90 1.32 -1.90
C GLY A 25 -16.93 0.28 -3.02
N ALA A 26 -15.81 -0.38 -3.30
CA ALA A 26 -15.71 -1.43 -4.31
C ALA A 26 -16.52 -2.67 -3.92
N LEU A 27 -16.47 -3.10 -2.65
CA LEU A 27 -17.29 -4.21 -2.15
C LEU A 27 -18.78 -3.89 -2.22
N SER A 28 -19.17 -2.66 -1.88
CA SER A 28 -20.55 -2.19 -1.99
C SER A 28 -21.03 -2.16 -3.45
N ALA A 29 -20.19 -1.73 -4.38
CA ALA A 29 -20.51 -1.67 -5.81
C ALA A 29 -20.70 -3.07 -6.42
N LEU A 30 -19.94 -4.06 -5.95
CA LEU A 30 -20.02 -5.45 -6.40
C LEU A 30 -21.12 -6.26 -5.70
N GLN A 31 -21.90 -5.63 -4.81
CA GLN A 31 -22.90 -6.30 -3.94
C GLN A 31 -22.33 -7.54 -3.22
N ALA A 32 -21.03 -7.53 -2.93
CA ALA A 32 -20.39 -8.65 -2.26
C ALA A 32 -20.83 -8.67 -0.79
N THR A 33 -21.37 -9.80 -0.34
CA THR A 33 -21.77 -9.95 1.07
C THR A 33 -20.54 -9.90 1.98
N LEU A 34 -20.54 -8.96 2.92
CA LEU A 34 -19.50 -8.84 3.94
C LEU A 34 -19.66 -9.97 4.96
N THR A 35 -19.02 -11.10 4.68
CA THR A 35 -18.97 -12.26 5.57
C THR A 35 -17.75 -12.20 6.49
N LEU A 36 -17.72 -13.00 7.56
CA LEU A 36 -16.57 -13.09 8.47
C LEU A 36 -15.22 -13.33 7.73
N PRO A 37 -15.13 -14.24 6.74
CA PRO A 37 -13.93 -14.34 5.91
C PRO A 37 -13.65 -13.08 5.09
N GLY A 38 -14.66 -12.41 4.55
CA GLY A 38 -14.46 -11.15 3.81
C GLY A 38 -13.82 -10.05 4.69
N ILE A 39 -14.24 -9.97 5.96
CA ILE A 39 -13.61 -9.07 6.95
C ILE A 39 -12.15 -9.45 7.19
N ALA A 40 -11.82 -10.74 7.27
CA ALA A 40 -10.44 -11.20 7.39
C ALA A 40 -9.59 -10.78 6.17
N GLY A 41 -10.17 -10.80 4.96
CA GLY A 41 -9.51 -10.30 3.74
C GLY A 41 -9.21 -8.80 3.78
N ILE A 42 -10.12 -8.01 4.34
CA ILE A 42 -9.91 -6.56 4.55
C ILE A 42 -8.78 -6.33 5.57
N VAL A 43 -8.79 -7.01 6.71
CA VAL A 43 -7.75 -6.87 7.74
C VAL A 43 -6.36 -7.25 7.19
N LEU A 44 -6.28 -8.35 6.43
CA LEU A 44 -5.05 -8.76 5.77
C LEU A 44 -4.55 -7.70 4.77
N THR A 45 -5.46 -7.14 3.99
CA THR A 45 -5.15 -6.06 3.03
C THR A 45 -4.61 -4.82 3.74
N ILE A 46 -5.19 -4.43 4.87
CA ILE A 46 -4.71 -3.29 5.67
C ILE A 46 -3.28 -3.56 6.15
N GLY A 47 -2.99 -4.77 6.63
CA GLY A 47 -1.64 -5.17 7.04
C GLY A 47 -0.61 -5.03 5.91
N MET A 48 -0.94 -5.55 4.72
CA MET A 48 -0.08 -5.45 3.54
C MET A 48 0.07 -3.99 3.04
N ALA A 49 -0.97 -3.17 3.17
CA ALA A 49 -0.91 -1.75 2.85
C ALA A 49 0.03 -0.97 3.78
N VAL A 50 0.05 -1.32 5.07
CA VAL A 50 1.02 -0.74 6.04
C VAL A 50 2.43 -1.19 5.68
N ASP A 51 2.65 -2.47 5.43
CA ASP A 51 3.95 -3.05 5.07
C ASP A 51 4.56 -2.38 3.83
N ALA A 52 3.79 -2.23 2.76
CA ALA A 52 4.24 -1.56 1.54
C ALA A 52 4.68 -0.10 1.80
N ASN A 53 3.97 0.64 2.66
CA ASN A 53 4.36 2.01 3.02
C ASN A 53 5.64 2.04 3.86
N VAL A 54 5.83 1.10 4.80
CA VAL A 54 7.06 0.99 5.59
C VAL A 54 8.25 0.71 4.68
N LEU A 55 8.12 -0.25 3.76
CA LEU A 55 9.17 -0.64 2.83
C LEU A 55 9.65 0.53 1.97
N ILE A 56 8.72 1.37 1.48
CA ILE A 56 9.06 2.59 0.72
C ILE A 56 9.90 3.52 1.60
N PHE A 57 9.48 3.78 2.84
CA PHE A 57 10.17 4.71 3.72
C PHE A 57 11.55 4.23 4.13
N GLU A 58 11.69 2.94 4.45
CA GLU A 58 13.01 2.36 4.75
C GLU A 58 13.92 2.44 3.53
N ARG A 59 13.42 2.13 2.33
CA ARG A 59 14.24 2.19 1.12
C ARG A 59 14.69 3.61 0.78
N ILE A 60 13.83 4.60 1.00
CA ILE A 60 14.21 6.01 0.87
C ILE A 60 15.30 6.35 1.91
N ARG A 61 15.13 5.91 3.17
CA ARG A 61 16.10 6.16 4.24
C ARG A 61 17.47 5.55 3.94
N GLU A 62 17.52 4.33 3.41
CA GLU A 62 18.75 3.70 2.95
C GLU A 62 19.45 4.50 1.83
N GLU A 63 18.70 4.96 0.83
CA GLU A 63 19.24 5.74 -0.28
C GLU A 63 19.74 7.14 0.16
N VAL A 64 19.13 7.73 1.20
CA VAL A 64 19.64 8.95 1.86
C VAL A 64 20.94 8.66 2.61
N LEU A 65 21.02 7.52 3.32
CA LEU A 65 22.21 7.10 4.07
C LEU A 65 23.42 6.85 3.14
N LEU A 66 23.14 6.43 1.90
CA LEU A 66 24.13 6.30 0.81
C LEU A 66 24.60 7.65 0.23
N GLY A 67 24.19 8.77 0.82
CA GLY A 67 24.67 10.12 0.47
C GLY A 67 24.00 10.74 -0.75
N ARG A 68 22.88 10.17 -1.24
CA ARG A 68 22.12 10.78 -2.36
C ARG A 68 21.36 12.00 -1.89
N THR A 69 21.18 12.96 -2.81
CA THR A 69 20.32 14.12 -2.54
C THR A 69 18.90 13.67 -2.22
N PRO A 70 18.16 14.37 -1.34
CA PRO A 70 16.80 13.98 -0.92
C PRO A 70 15.86 13.63 -2.07
N ILE A 71 15.94 14.39 -3.18
CA ILE A 71 15.10 14.18 -4.37
C ILE A 71 15.49 12.89 -5.11
N SER A 72 16.79 12.65 -5.28
CA SER A 72 17.32 11.45 -5.95
C SER A 72 17.10 10.20 -5.10
N ALA A 73 17.24 10.31 -3.77
CA ALA A 73 16.98 9.22 -2.84
C ALA A 73 15.50 8.80 -2.85
N ILE A 74 14.57 9.76 -2.93
CA ILE A 74 13.13 9.45 -3.03
C ILE A 74 12.82 8.74 -4.35
N ASP A 75 13.31 9.24 -5.49
CA ASP A 75 12.99 8.62 -6.79
C ASP A 75 13.63 7.23 -6.93
N ALA A 76 14.87 7.06 -6.46
CA ALA A 76 15.54 5.76 -6.43
C ALA A 76 14.87 4.79 -5.44
N GLY A 77 14.47 5.28 -4.26
CA GLY A 77 13.77 4.51 -3.24
C GLY A 77 12.44 3.99 -3.77
N TYR A 78 11.65 4.86 -4.41
CA TYR A 78 10.39 4.48 -5.07
C TYR A 78 10.61 3.46 -6.18
N LYS A 79 11.60 3.64 -7.04
CA LYS A 79 11.86 2.72 -8.15
C LYS A 79 12.23 1.32 -7.66
N ARG A 80 13.03 1.21 -6.59
CA ARG A 80 13.42 -0.08 -5.99
C ARG A 80 12.28 -0.72 -5.20
N ALA A 81 11.58 0.07 -4.38
CA ALA A 81 10.44 -0.41 -3.61
C ALA A 81 9.30 -0.88 -4.52
N LEU A 82 9.10 -0.21 -5.67
CA LEU A 82 8.06 -0.58 -6.63
C LEU A 82 8.17 -2.01 -7.12
N THR A 83 9.36 -2.43 -7.55
CA THR A 83 9.58 -3.81 -8.02
C THR A 83 9.23 -4.81 -6.92
N THR A 84 9.72 -4.60 -5.70
CA THR A 84 9.46 -5.50 -4.57
C THR A 84 7.98 -5.54 -4.17
N ILE A 85 7.30 -4.40 -4.14
CA ILE A 85 5.86 -4.32 -3.83
C ILE A 85 5.04 -5.03 -4.90
N ILE A 86 5.37 -4.83 -6.18
CA ILE A 86 4.69 -5.50 -7.28
C ILE A 86 4.90 -7.00 -7.16
N ASP A 87 6.12 -7.48 -7.01
CA ASP A 87 6.40 -8.92 -6.93
C ASP A 87 5.68 -9.59 -5.75
N SER A 88 5.71 -8.97 -4.56
CA SER A 88 5.03 -9.48 -3.35
C SER A 88 3.49 -9.51 -3.50
N ASN A 89 2.89 -8.46 -4.06
CA ASN A 89 1.45 -8.41 -4.25
C ASN A 89 0.98 -9.30 -5.42
N LEU A 90 1.79 -9.45 -6.48
CA LEU A 90 1.46 -10.29 -7.64
C LEU A 90 1.37 -11.76 -7.23
N THR A 91 2.33 -12.25 -6.43
CA THR A 91 2.30 -13.62 -5.89
C THR A 91 1.05 -13.86 -5.03
N THR A 92 0.68 -12.87 -4.21
CA THR A 92 -0.53 -12.94 -3.38
C THR A 92 -1.81 -12.89 -4.21
N LEU A 93 -1.81 -12.12 -5.32
CA LEU A 93 -2.91 -12.07 -6.27
C LEU A 93 -3.11 -13.42 -6.96
N PHE A 94 -2.01 -14.09 -7.36
CA PHE A 94 -2.09 -15.46 -7.89
C PHE A 94 -2.67 -16.43 -6.86
N ALA A 95 -2.26 -16.33 -5.59
CA ALA A 95 -2.85 -17.12 -4.52
C ALA A 95 -4.36 -16.85 -4.36
N ALA A 96 -4.78 -15.58 -4.44
CA ALA A 96 -6.20 -15.21 -4.39
C ALA A 96 -6.99 -15.81 -5.57
N ILE A 97 -6.44 -15.82 -6.78
CA ILE A 97 -7.06 -16.44 -7.96
C ILE A 97 -7.22 -17.96 -7.76
N CYS A 98 -6.20 -18.62 -7.22
CA CYS A 98 -6.26 -20.04 -6.87
C CYS A 98 -7.33 -20.30 -5.80
N LEU A 99 -7.39 -19.48 -4.74
CA LEU A 99 -8.41 -19.59 -3.70
C LEU A 99 -9.83 -19.35 -4.23
N TYR A 100 -10.00 -18.47 -5.21
CA TYR A 100 -11.30 -18.26 -5.85
C TYR A 100 -11.72 -19.44 -6.73
N SER A 101 -10.78 -20.01 -7.49
CA SER A 101 -11.03 -21.11 -8.42
C SER A 101 -11.26 -22.44 -7.71
N PHE A 102 -10.45 -22.75 -6.70
CA PHE A 102 -10.48 -24.03 -5.97
C PHE A 102 -11.20 -23.96 -4.62
N GLY A 103 -11.40 -22.76 -4.06
CA GLY A 103 -12.09 -22.60 -2.78
C GLY A 103 -13.60 -22.77 -2.88
N SER A 104 -14.23 -23.10 -1.76
CA SER A 104 -15.68 -23.29 -1.65
C SER A 104 -16.30 -22.34 -0.62
N GLY A 105 -17.57 -21.99 -0.86
CA GLY A 105 -18.41 -21.18 0.04
C GLY A 105 -17.72 -19.91 0.57
N PRO A 106 -17.39 -19.83 1.88
CA PRO A 106 -16.81 -18.63 2.49
C PRO A 106 -15.41 -18.24 1.96
N ILE A 107 -14.63 -19.21 1.46
CA ILE A 107 -13.27 -18.98 0.95
C ILE A 107 -13.30 -18.14 -0.34
N LYS A 108 -14.34 -18.27 -1.17
CA LYS A 108 -14.52 -17.44 -2.37
C LYS A 108 -14.75 -15.98 -1.99
N GLY A 109 -15.54 -15.72 -0.94
CA GLY A 109 -15.75 -14.37 -0.41
C GLY A 109 -14.44 -13.73 0.07
N PHE A 110 -13.63 -14.49 0.82
CA PHE A 110 -12.28 -14.07 1.20
C PHE A 110 -11.40 -13.75 -0.02
N ALA A 111 -11.35 -14.65 -1.00
CA ALA A 111 -10.53 -14.48 -2.19
C ALA A 111 -10.88 -13.22 -3.00
N VAL A 112 -12.18 -12.92 -3.15
CA VAL A 112 -12.65 -11.71 -3.85
C VAL A 112 -12.23 -10.45 -3.07
N THR A 113 -12.46 -10.42 -1.76
CA THR A 113 -12.07 -9.27 -0.92
C THR A 113 -10.57 -9.04 -0.92
N LEU A 114 -9.78 -10.12 -0.90
CA LEU A 114 -8.33 -10.08 -0.96
C LEU A 114 -7.83 -9.55 -2.31
N ALA A 115 -8.39 -10.04 -3.42
CA ALA A 115 -8.00 -9.60 -4.76
C ALA A 115 -8.29 -8.10 -4.98
N ILE A 116 -9.49 -7.65 -4.62
CA ILE A 116 -9.87 -6.23 -4.69
C ILE A 116 -8.98 -5.40 -3.77
N GLY A 117 -8.74 -5.89 -2.56
CA GLY A 117 -7.91 -5.25 -1.57
C GLY A 117 -6.48 -5.02 -2.06
N ILE A 118 -5.84 -6.05 -2.62
CA ILE A 118 -4.49 -5.97 -3.18
C ILE A 118 -4.42 -4.95 -4.32
N LEU A 119 -5.34 -5.02 -5.29
CA LEU A 119 -5.36 -4.09 -6.43
C LEU A 119 -5.52 -2.65 -5.98
N THR A 120 -6.45 -2.41 -5.06
CA THR A 120 -6.71 -1.09 -4.51
C THR A 120 -5.52 -0.60 -3.69
N SER A 121 -4.95 -1.47 -2.83
CA SER A 121 -3.80 -1.18 -1.97
C SER A 121 -2.56 -0.81 -2.77
N MET A 122 -2.21 -1.61 -3.78
CA MET A 122 -1.13 -1.31 -4.70
C MET A 122 -1.33 0.06 -5.36
N PHE A 123 -2.54 0.34 -5.85
CA PHE A 123 -2.82 1.64 -6.47
C PHE A 123 -2.65 2.80 -5.49
N THR A 124 -3.23 2.73 -4.29
CA THR A 124 -3.11 3.80 -3.29
C THR A 124 -1.69 3.98 -2.76
N SER A 125 -0.99 2.90 -2.41
CA SER A 125 0.36 2.96 -1.84
C SER A 125 1.41 3.45 -2.84
N ILE A 126 1.28 3.05 -4.11
CA ILE A 126 2.21 3.45 -5.17
C ILE A 126 1.89 4.85 -5.67
N MET A 127 0.64 5.09 -6.05
CA MET A 127 0.28 6.29 -6.80
C MET A 127 -0.05 7.46 -5.86
N LEU A 128 -0.85 7.22 -4.82
CA LEU A 128 -1.33 8.26 -3.92
C LEU A 128 -0.22 8.71 -2.95
N THR A 129 0.54 7.78 -2.36
CA THR A 129 1.68 8.12 -1.49
C THR A 129 2.78 8.84 -2.28
N ARG A 130 3.10 8.40 -3.51
CA ARG A 130 4.09 9.08 -4.36
C ARG A 130 3.61 10.48 -4.74
N PHE A 131 2.34 10.63 -5.11
CA PHE A 131 1.76 11.93 -5.45
C PHE A 131 1.85 12.91 -4.27
N LEU A 132 1.46 12.49 -3.06
CA LEU A 132 1.55 13.31 -1.86
C LEU A 132 2.99 13.74 -1.53
N ILE A 133 3.94 12.80 -1.63
CA ILE A 133 5.35 13.09 -1.36
C ILE A 133 5.94 14.04 -2.40
N VAL A 134 5.63 13.87 -3.69
CA VAL A 134 6.08 14.78 -4.76
C VAL A 134 5.48 16.18 -4.58
N LEU A 135 4.20 16.27 -4.19
CA LEU A 135 3.54 17.55 -3.93
C LEU A 135 4.19 18.31 -2.76
N TRP A 136 4.51 17.58 -1.68
CA TRP A 136 5.25 18.12 -0.55
C TRP A 136 6.67 18.57 -0.92
N LEU A 137 7.38 17.77 -1.72
CA LEU A 137 8.73 18.06 -2.20
C LEU A 137 8.76 19.35 -3.04
N ARG A 138 7.75 19.53 -3.91
CA ARG A 138 7.57 20.74 -4.74
C ARG A 138 7.26 21.98 -3.92
N GLY A 139 6.52 21.83 -2.81
CA GLY A 139 6.07 22.95 -1.97
C GLY A 139 7.11 23.46 -0.97
N LYS A 140 7.91 22.58 -0.35
CA LYS A 140 8.83 22.98 0.74
C LYS A 140 10.32 22.93 0.43
N ARG A 141 10.77 22.32 -0.69
CA ARG A 141 12.20 22.07 -1.01
C ARG A 141 13.07 21.84 0.25
N PRO A 142 12.75 20.86 1.09
CA PRO A 142 13.45 20.72 2.37
C PRO A 142 14.87 20.17 2.15
N ASN A 143 15.85 20.79 2.82
CA ASN A 143 17.26 20.38 2.79
C ASN A 143 17.53 19.07 3.56
N SER A 144 16.55 18.54 4.28
CA SER A 144 16.63 17.28 5.00
C SER A 144 15.28 16.56 5.02
N VAL A 145 15.33 15.23 4.88
CA VAL A 145 14.16 14.37 4.94
C VAL A 145 13.83 14.16 6.42
N PRO A 146 12.63 14.51 6.91
CA PRO A 146 12.23 14.27 8.29
C PRO A 146 11.87 12.79 8.47
N ILE A 147 12.89 11.93 8.44
CA ILE A 147 12.81 10.49 8.68
C ILE A 147 13.95 10.07 9.59
#